data_AF-A0A9J2PIZ5-F1
#
_entry.id   AF-A0A9J2PIZ5-F1
#
_cell.length_a   1.000
_cell.length_b   1.000
_cell.length_c   1.000
_cell.angle_alpha   90.00
_cell.angle_beta   90.00
_cell.angle_gamma   90.00
#
_symmetry.space_group_name_H-M   'P 1'
#
loop_
_entity.id
_entity.type
_entity.pdbx_description
1 polymer ?
#
loop_
_entity_poly.entity_id
_entity_poly.type
_entity_poly.pdbx_seq_one_letter_code
_entity_poly.pdbx_strand_id
1 'polypeptide(L)'
;MAILSRMAKLGIPLTVVAATAGALFYDDIRGRFSVKAEQPTVSPFAPLPPTFSSPSDTDIFPRKKWHSNWDSRDPLSLVDQEEYNAADPASRKEMLQKVKATATRNIFLIRHGQYFMETEEKNLTPLGREQALLLGKRLAENELKFDVVVTSSMQRAIETAELMLSLMAPIPRKIADSILDEGSPYPPEPPSRSRKPIQKMSFSFYTFSGQKFDVLIMSSMQRASETADLILNELAPLPTRVDSILEEGAPYPPEPPITDWRPKQKGSRIEAAFRKYIHRASPKQKQDTYELFVCHGNVIRYFVCRALQFPVEGWLRMSLGNCSITWLVIRPNGNVSLRTLGDIGHLPQEKITFK
;
A
#
# COMPACT_ATOMS: atom_id res chain seq x y z
N MET A 1 -31.19 34.73 33.88
CA MET A 1 -32.46 34.89 34.61
C MET A 1 -32.86 33.51 35.16
N ALA A 2 -33.01 33.24 36.46
CA ALA A 2 -32.67 34.05 37.63
C ALA A 2 -32.49 33.15 38.88
N ILE A 3 -31.25 32.78 39.23
CA ILE A 3 -30.84 32.50 40.62
C ILE A 3 -29.60 33.36 40.93
N LEU A 4 -29.77 34.66 40.69
CA LEU A 4 -28.85 35.74 41.04
C LEU A 4 -29.70 36.77 41.78
N SER A 5 -30.04 36.46 43.02
CA SER A 5 -30.93 37.26 43.87
C SER A 5 -30.67 36.93 45.33
N ARG A 6 -30.31 37.95 46.11
CA ARG A 6 -30.12 37.93 47.57
C ARG A 6 -28.93 37.11 48.09
N MET A 7 -27.73 37.67 47.97
CA MET A 7 -26.72 37.75 49.05
C MET A 7 -25.70 38.87 48.77
N ALA A 8 -26.19 40.04 48.35
CA ALA A 8 -25.40 41.27 48.22
C ALA A 8 -25.68 42.20 49.41
N LYS A 9 -25.28 41.78 50.62
CA LYS A 9 -25.23 42.61 51.83
C LYS A 9 -24.12 42.12 52.77
N LEU A 10 -22.90 42.57 52.49
CA LEU A 10 -21.76 42.84 53.41
C LEU A 10 -20.51 42.95 52.53
N GLY A 11 -20.04 44.17 52.28
CA GLY A 11 -18.94 44.43 51.36
C GLY A 11 -17.58 44.04 51.95
N ILE A 12 -16.90 43.08 51.34
CA ILE A 12 -15.50 42.70 51.63
C ILE A 12 -14.77 42.54 50.28
N PRO A 13 -13.57 43.12 50.09
CA PRO A 13 -12.94 43.21 48.76
C PRO A 13 -12.36 41.90 48.22
N LEU A 14 -12.26 41.85 46.89
CA LEU A 14 -11.90 40.70 46.07
C LEU A 14 -10.38 40.41 46.03
N THR A 15 -9.74 40.11 47.17
CA THR A 15 -8.28 39.84 47.21
C THR A 15 -7.79 38.69 48.11
N VAL A 16 -8.65 38.02 48.90
CA VAL A 16 -8.24 36.89 49.78
C VAL A 16 -8.95 35.58 49.43
N VAL A 17 -9.09 35.29 48.13
CA VAL A 17 -9.68 34.01 47.63
C VAL A 17 -8.61 32.98 47.25
N ALA A 18 -7.32 33.35 47.28
CA ALA A 18 -6.22 32.52 46.75
C ALA A 18 -5.48 31.64 47.78
N ALA A 19 -5.78 31.73 49.08
CA ALA A 19 -4.97 31.08 50.14
C ALA A 19 -5.68 29.97 50.96
N THR A 20 -7.00 29.83 50.88
CA THR A 20 -7.78 28.93 51.76
C THR A 20 -8.73 27.98 51.00
N ALA A 21 -8.27 27.45 49.87
CA ALA A 21 -8.93 26.35 49.15
C ALA A 21 -8.02 25.12 48.93
N GLY A 22 -6.69 25.25 49.10
CA GLY A 22 -5.74 24.15 48.89
C GLY A 22 -5.60 23.16 50.04
N ALA A 23 -6.15 23.45 51.22
CA ALA A 23 -5.93 22.68 52.46
C ALA A 23 -7.14 21.85 52.93
N LEU A 24 -8.28 21.85 52.21
CA LEU A 24 -9.50 21.15 52.63
C LEU A 24 -9.99 20.05 51.67
N PHE A 25 -9.16 19.68 50.67
CA PHE A 25 -9.43 18.54 49.78
C PHE A 25 -8.32 17.47 49.79
N TYR A 26 -7.29 17.61 50.62
CA TYR A 26 -6.17 16.66 50.68
C TYR A 26 -6.34 15.55 51.75
N ASP A 27 -7.16 15.77 52.78
CA ASP A 27 -7.29 14.85 53.92
C ASP A 27 -8.54 13.94 53.91
N ASP A 28 -9.57 14.22 53.09
CA ASP A 28 -10.85 13.45 53.10
C ASP A 28 -10.88 12.20 52.19
N ILE A 29 -9.72 11.76 51.66
CA ILE A 29 -9.64 10.51 50.86
C ILE A 29 -8.79 9.43 51.58
N ARG A 30 -8.09 9.75 52.67
CA ARG A 30 -7.37 8.76 53.49
C ARG A 30 -8.18 8.17 54.66
N GLY A 31 -9.39 8.68 54.90
CA GLY A 31 -10.23 8.32 56.06
C GLY A 31 -11.13 7.08 55.91
N ARG A 32 -11.19 6.44 54.73
CA ARG A 32 -12.01 5.24 54.51
C ARG A 32 -11.11 4.08 54.06
N PHE A 33 -11.29 2.92 54.70
CA PHE A 33 -10.47 1.70 54.58
C PHE A 33 -9.09 1.70 55.27
N SER A 34 -9.06 2.08 56.56
CA SER A 34 -8.11 1.49 57.51
C SER A 34 -8.81 0.37 58.29
N VAL A 35 -8.46 -0.88 58.00
CA VAL A 35 -8.94 -2.06 58.74
C VAL A 35 -7.73 -2.72 59.38
N LYS A 36 -7.84 -3.06 60.67
CA LYS A 36 -6.76 -3.72 61.44
C LYS A 36 -6.44 -5.08 60.84
N ALA A 37 -5.15 -5.40 60.73
CA ALA A 37 -4.68 -6.71 60.35
C ALA A 37 -4.76 -7.67 61.55
N GLU A 38 -5.79 -8.51 61.60
CA GLU A 38 -5.69 -9.81 62.26
C GLU A 38 -5.03 -10.78 61.27
N GLN A 39 -4.03 -11.55 61.72
CA GLN A 39 -3.36 -12.52 60.86
C GLN A 39 -4.24 -13.77 60.68
N PRO A 40 -4.67 -14.12 59.46
CA PRO A 40 -5.27 -15.42 59.22
C PRO A 40 -4.19 -16.49 59.33
N THR A 41 -4.45 -17.53 60.12
CA THR A 41 -3.58 -18.71 60.18
C THR A 41 -3.42 -19.32 58.79
N VAL A 42 -2.18 -19.43 58.33
CA VAL A 42 -1.87 -19.90 56.97
C VAL A 42 -2.22 -21.38 56.85
N SER A 43 -3.36 -21.68 56.23
CA SER A 43 -3.64 -23.03 55.73
C SER A 43 -2.65 -23.35 54.60
N PRO A 44 -2.02 -24.54 54.56
CA PRO A 44 -1.20 -24.92 53.43
C PRO A 44 -2.06 -24.96 52.17
N PHE A 45 -1.59 -24.28 51.11
CA PHE A 45 -2.30 -24.09 49.86
C PHE A 45 -2.92 -25.41 49.35
N ALA A 46 -4.24 -25.42 49.16
CA ALA A 46 -4.84 -26.35 48.21
C ALA A 46 -4.21 -26.08 46.83
N PRO A 47 -3.81 -27.12 46.07
CA PRO A 47 -3.22 -26.92 44.76
C PRO A 47 -4.22 -26.18 43.87
N LEU A 48 -3.74 -25.12 43.20
CA LEU A 48 -4.53 -24.42 42.20
C LEU A 48 -5.02 -25.43 41.15
N PRO A 49 -6.26 -25.30 40.63
CA PRO A 49 -6.70 -26.10 39.49
C PRO A 49 -5.69 -25.92 38.35
N PRO A 50 -5.47 -26.96 37.51
CA PRO A 50 -4.42 -26.94 36.50
C PRO A 50 -4.52 -25.66 35.69
N THR A 51 -3.43 -24.90 35.66
CA THR A 51 -3.36 -23.61 35.01
C THR A 51 -3.92 -23.74 33.60
N PHE A 52 -5.02 -23.04 33.33
CA PHE A 52 -5.47 -22.84 31.97
C PHE A 52 -4.31 -22.16 31.26
N SER A 53 -3.57 -22.91 30.45
CA SER A 53 -2.47 -22.38 29.67
C SER A 53 -3.09 -21.39 28.69
N SER A 54 -3.07 -20.10 29.04
CA SER A 54 -3.43 -19.04 28.12
C SER A 54 -2.66 -19.31 26.83
N PRO A 55 -3.32 -19.40 25.66
CA PRO A 55 -2.62 -19.54 24.40
C PRO A 55 -1.57 -18.44 24.35
N SER A 56 -0.34 -18.78 23.97
CA SER A 56 0.71 -17.77 23.89
C SER A 56 0.27 -16.67 22.91
N ASP A 57 0.76 -15.44 23.05
CA ASP A 57 0.47 -14.36 22.08
C ASP A 57 0.82 -14.76 20.62
N THR A 58 1.67 -15.78 20.46
CA THR A 58 2.01 -16.42 19.19
C THR A 58 0.99 -17.45 18.68
N ASP A 59 0.19 -18.05 19.54
CA ASP A 59 -0.90 -18.97 19.16
C ASP A 59 -2.16 -18.20 18.73
N ILE A 60 -2.43 -17.05 19.36
CA ILE A 60 -3.57 -16.17 19.03
C ILE A 60 -3.34 -15.47 17.68
N PHE A 61 -2.08 -15.11 17.38
CA PHE A 61 -1.68 -14.50 16.10
C PHE A 61 -0.41 -15.19 15.55
N PRO A 62 -0.54 -16.25 14.73
CA PRO A 62 0.60 -16.97 14.18
C PRO A 62 1.43 -16.07 13.24
N ARG A 63 2.59 -15.63 13.74
CA ARG A 63 3.51 -14.75 13.01
C ARG A 63 4.51 -15.56 12.19
N LYS A 64 4.41 -15.47 10.86
CA LYS A 64 5.50 -15.91 9.96
C LYS A 64 6.75 -15.06 10.21
N LYS A 65 7.93 -15.69 10.23
CA LYS A 65 9.21 -14.97 10.31
C LYS A 65 9.49 -14.23 9.00
N TRP A 66 10.22 -13.12 9.09
CA TRP A 66 10.67 -12.34 7.93
C TRP A 66 11.53 -13.19 7.00
N HIS A 67 11.13 -13.27 5.73
CA HIS A 67 11.90 -13.90 4.67
C HIS A 67 12.89 -12.89 4.08
N SER A 68 14.19 -13.07 4.29
CA SER A 68 15.21 -12.11 3.83
C SER A 68 15.27 -12.00 2.31
N ASN A 69 15.22 -13.12 1.59
CA ASN A 69 15.32 -13.17 0.12
C ASN A 69 13.97 -12.98 -0.60
N TRP A 70 13.09 -12.12 -0.08
CA TRP A 70 11.72 -11.94 -0.58
C TRP A 70 11.66 -11.38 -2.02
N ASP A 71 12.73 -10.76 -2.48
CA ASP A 71 12.87 -10.19 -3.82
C ASP A 71 13.75 -11.01 -4.78
N SER A 72 14.22 -12.20 -4.35
CA SER A 72 15.15 -13.06 -5.10
C SER A 72 16.45 -12.36 -5.52
N ARG A 73 16.94 -11.41 -4.69
CA ARG A 73 18.16 -10.62 -4.92
C ARG A 73 19.10 -10.63 -3.71
N ASP A 74 18.99 -11.63 -2.85
CA ASP A 74 20.02 -11.85 -1.84
C ASP A 74 21.35 -12.24 -2.51
N PRO A 75 22.51 -11.71 -2.06
CA PRO A 75 23.81 -12.02 -2.66
C PRO A 75 24.05 -13.52 -2.82
N LEU A 76 23.63 -14.35 -1.87
CA LEU A 76 23.82 -15.80 -1.96
C LEU A 76 22.96 -16.44 -3.08
N SER A 77 21.83 -15.85 -3.46
CA SER A 77 21.00 -16.32 -4.59
C SER A 77 21.39 -15.72 -5.95
N LEU A 78 22.40 -14.84 -5.99
CA LEU A 78 22.87 -14.19 -7.22
C LEU A 78 24.25 -14.69 -7.69
N VAL A 79 24.96 -15.46 -6.85
CA VAL A 79 26.20 -16.15 -7.22
C VAL A 79 25.89 -17.54 -7.77
N ASP A 80 26.76 -18.03 -8.65
CA ASP A 80 26.75 -19.44 -9.03
C ASP A 80 27.07 -20.31 -7.80
N GLN A 81 26.28 -21.37 -7.60
CA GLN A 81 26.38 -22.20 -6.40
C GLN A 81 27.54 -23.20 -6.48
N GLU A 82 27.88 -23.69 -7.68
CA GLU A 82 28.96 -24.66 -7.85
C GLU A 82 30.31 -23.95 -7.67
N GLU A 83 30.49 -22.79 -8.31
CA GLU A 83 31.64 -21.91 -8.09
C GLU A 83 31.76 -21.47 -6.63
N TYR A 84 30.67 -20.99 -6.01
CA TYR A 84 30.69 -20.53 -4.62
C TYR A 84 31.05 -21.66 -3.65
N ASN A 85 30.53 -22.87 -3.85
CA ASN A 85 30.84 -24.01 -3.00
C ASN A 85 32.27 -24.55 -3.23
N ALA A 86 32.81 -24.48 -4.45
CA ALA A 86 34.20 -24.83 -4.74
C ALA A 86 35.23 -23.79 -4.24
N ALA A 87 34.84 -22.51 -4.15
CA ALA A 87 35.71 -21.41 -3.77
C ALA A 87 36.14 -21.42 -2.28
N ASP A 88 37.31 -20.85 -2.00
CA ASP A 88 37.81 -20.63 -0.64
C ASP A 88 37.07 -19.48 0.09
N PRO A 89 37.21 -19.34 1.43
CA PRO A 89 36.48 -18.33 2.20
C PRO A 89 36.74 -16.86 1.79
N ALA A 90 37.91 -16.52 1.26
CA ALA A 90 38.20 -15.16 0.79
C ALA A 90 37.53 -14.91 -0.56
N SER A 91 37.67 -15.84 -1.52
CA SER A 91 37.00 -15.76 -2.83
C SER A 91 35.47 -15.70 -2.68
N ARG A 92 34.88 -16.55 -1.83
CA ARG A 92 33.44 -16.50 -1.48
C ARG A 92 32.98 -15.11 -1.01
N LYS A 93 33.77 -14.47 -0.14
CA LYS A 93 33.48 -13.13 0.37
C LYS A 93 33.54 -12.08 -0.75
N GLU A 94 34.50 -12.19 -1.67
CA GLU A 94 34.62 -11.29 -2.82
C GLU A 94 33.45 -11.47 -3.81
N MET A 95 33.07 -12.72 -4.13
CA MET A 95 31.90 -13.04 -4.98
C MET A 95 30.63 -12.39 -4.42
N LEU A 96 30.35 -12.58 -3.13
CA LEU A 96 29.18 -11.98 -2.47
C LEU A 96 29.27 -10.45 -2.44
N GLN A 97 30.46 -9.86 -2.24
CA GLN A 97 30.62 -8.40 -2.29
C GLN A 97 30.35 -7.81 -3.68
N LYS A 98 30.76 -8.48 -4.76
CA LYS A 98 30.51 -8.04 -6.15
C LYS A 98 29.02 -7.93 -6.48
N VAL A 99 28.20 -8.88 -6.01
CA VAL A 99 26.75 -8.91 -6.23
C VAL A 99 25.92 -8.24 -5.12
N LYS A 100 26.56 -7.64 -4.12
CA LYS A 100 25.86 -6.99 -3.01
C LYS A 100 25.32 -5.61 -3.42
N ALA A 101 24.04 -5.38 -3.19
CA ALA A 101 23.45 -4.04 -3.27
C ALA A 101 24.15 -3.10 -2.26
N THR A 102 24.40 -1.85 -2.67
CA THR A 102 25.05 -0.84 -1.81
C THR A 102 24.18 0.39 -1.53
N ALA A 103 23.20 0.66 -2.40
CA ALA A 103 22.28 1.78 -2.29
C ALA A 103 20.91 1.41 -1.69
N THR A 104 20.26 2.39 -1.08
CA THR A 104 18.87 2.37 -0.61
C THR A 104 17.94 2.86 -1.72
N ARG A 105 16.74 2.28 -1.86
CA ARG A 105 15.67 2.80 -2.73
C ARG A 105 14.56 3.41 -1.89
N ASN A 106 14.22 4.67 -2.15
CA ASN A 106 13.11 5.39 -1.54
C ASN A 106 11.96 5.44 -2.55
N ILE A 107 10.91 4.65 -2.31
CA ILE A 107 9.79 4.45 -3.23
C ILE A 107 8.58 5.22 -2.72
N PHE A 108 8.14 6.21 -3.48
CA PHE A 108 6.98 7.06 -3.23
C PHE A 108 5.81 6.59 -4.10
N LEU A 109 4.90 5.84 -3.51
CA LEU A 109 3.66 5.38 -4.12
C LEU A 109 2.57 6.45 -3.94
N ILE A 110 2.07 6.97 -5.05
CA ILE A 110 1.10 8.06 -5.14
C ILE A 110 -0.23 7.53 -5.69
N ARG A 111 -1.34 7.74 -4.99
CA ARG A 111 -2.68 7.48 -5.56
C ARG A 111 -3.09 8.65 -6.47
N HIS A 112 -3.68 8.37 -7.63
CA HIS A 112 -4.30 9.39 -8.49
C HIS A 112 -5.29 10.33 -7.75
N GLY A 113 -5.50 11.53 -8.31
CA GLY A 113 -6.50 12.50 -7.86
C GLY A 113 -7.94 12.01 -8.02
N GLN A 114 -8.92 12.77 -7.50
CA GLN A 114 -10.34 12.48 -7.72
C GLN A 114 -10.68 12.51 -9.21
N TYR A 115 -11.47 11.55 -9.68
CA TYR A 115 -11.78 11.39 -11.10
C TYR A 115 -13.27 11.07 -11.32
N PHE A 116 -13.76 11.30 -12.53
CA PHE A 116 -15.13 10.95 -12.88
C PHE A 116 -15.26 9.43 -13.07
N MET A 117 -15.92 8.74 -12.13
CA MET A 117 -16.06 7.28 -12.16
C MET A 117 -16.99 6.78 -13.26
N GLU A 118 -18.06 7.53 -13.55
CA GLU A 118 -19.16 7.16 -14.45
C GLU A 118 -18.93 7.56 -15.92
N THR A 119 -17.91 8.34 -16.22
CA THR A 119 -17.55 8.72 -17.61
C THR A 119 -16.68 7.66 -18.27
N GLU A 120 -16.68 7.59 -19.60
CA GLU A 120 -15.83 6.67 -20.36
C GLU A 120 -14.34 7.00 -20.23
N GLU A 121 -13.98 8.28 -20.37
CA GLU A 121 -12.59 8.77 -20.36
C GLU A 121 -11.92 8.69 -18.98
N LYS A 122 -12.70 8.81 -17.90
CA LYS A 122 -12.24 8.70 -16.49
C LYS A 122 -11.14 9.71 -16.11
N ASN A 123 -11.24 10.92 -16.67
CA ASN A 123 -10.38 12.08 -16.40
C ASN A 123 -10.54 12.61 -14.97
N LEU A 124 -9.61 13.44 -14.51
CA LEU A 124 -9.70 14.08 -13.20
C LEU A 124 -10.87 15.08 -13.13
N THR A 125 -11.51 15.15 -11.95
CA THR A 125 -12.45 16.23 -11.63
C THR A 125 -11.68 17.55 -11.42
N PRO A 126 -12.34 18.72 -11.44
CA PRO A 126 -11.68 19.98 -11.07
C PRO A 126 -10.97 19.90 -9.71
N LEU A 127 -11.62 19.27 -8.72
CA LEU A 127 -11.03 19.01 -7.40
C LEU A 127 -9.82 18.05 -7.49
N GLY A 128 -9.89 16.99 -8.29
CA GLY A 128 -8.77 16.09 -8.51
C GLY A 128 -7.54 16.76 -9.12
N ARG A 129 -7.75 17.75 -10.00
CA ARG A 129 -6.68 18.57 -10.56
C ARG A 129 -6.06 19.48 -9.49
N GLU A 130 -6.87 20.10 -8.64
CA GLU A 130 -6.37 20.87 -7.49
C GLU A 130 -5.58 20.01 -6.49
N GLN A 131 -6.04 18.79 -6.20
CA GLN A 131 -5.32 17.83 -5.38
C GLN A 131 -3.95 17.49 -5.98
N ALA A 132 -3.87 17.24 -7.29
CA ALA A 132 -2.61 16.93 -7.99
C ALA A 132 -1.62 18.11 -7.97
N LEU A 133 -2.12 19.34 -8.10
CA LEU A 133 -1.31 20.56 -7.97
C LEU A 133 -0.80 20.77 -6.52
N LEU A 134 -1.63 20.53 -5.50
CA LEU A 134 -1.20 20.61 -4.10
C LEU A 134 -0.14 19.54 -3.76
N LEU A 135 -0.29 18.33 -4.29
CA LEU A 135 0.73 17.29 -4.22
C LEU A 135 2.05 17.72 -4.89
N GLY A 136 1.98 18.32 -6.09
CA GLY A 136 3.15 18.85 -6.79
C GLY A 136 3.93 19.88 -5.95
N LYS A 137 3.21 20.85 -5.34
CA LYS A 137 3.81 21.82 -4.40
C LYS A 137 4.49 21.12 -3.22
N ARG A 138 3.77 20.19 -2.57
CA ARG A 138 4.29 19.42 -1.43
C ARG A 138 5.58 18.70 -1.77
N LEU A 139 5.67 18.06 -2.94
CA LEU A 139 6.87 17.33 -3.34
C LEU A 139 8.03 18.27 -3.71
N ALA A 140 7.75 19.44 -4.29
CA ALA A 140 8.75 20.47 -4.59
C ALA A 140 9.36 21.10 -3.33
N GLU A 141 8.56 21.31 -2.28
CA GLU A 141 8.99 21.88 -0.98
C GLU A 141 9.99 21.02 -0.21
N ASN A 142 10.08 19.71 -0.48
CA ASN A 142 10.91 18.79 0.31
C ASN A 142 12.39 18.72 -0.15
N GLU A 143 12.80 19.51 -1.15
CA GLU A 143 14.15 19.55 -1.75
C GLU A 143 14.71 18.19 -2.26
N LEU A 144 13.88 17.14 -2.28
CA LEU A 144 14.24 15.81 -2.76
C LEU A 144 14.41 15.79 -4.28
N LYS A 145 15.55 15.30 -4.75
CA LYS A 145 15.80 15.05 -6.17
C LYS A 145 15.28 13.67 -6.53
N PHE A 146 14.18 13.62 -7.28
CA PHE A 146 13.59 12.38 -7.77
C PHE A 146 14.27 11.94 -9.08
N ASP A 147 14.71 10.69 -9.15
CA ASP A 147 15.46 10.12 -10.28
C ASP A 147 14.54 9.65 -11.42
N VAL A 148 13.37 9.12 -11.04
CA VAL A 148 12.41 8.51 -11.96
C VAL A 148 10.98 8.72 -11.47
N VAL A 149 10.08 8.94 -12.43
CA VAL A 149 8.63 8.83 -12.23
C VAL A 149 8.08 7.74 -13.14
N VAL A 150 7.33 6.82 -12.56
CA VAL A 150 6.62 5.73 -13.24
C VAL A 150 5.13 5.94 -13.06
N THR A 151 4.35 5.86 -14.13
CA THR A 151 2.91 6.09 -14.12
C THR A 151 2.17 4.87 -14.65
N SER A 152 1.00 4.58 -14.10
CA SER A 152 0.00 3.75 -14.80
C SER A 152 -0.40 4.39 -16.13
N SER A 153 -0.82 3.58 -17.10
CA SER A 153 -1.37 4.06 -18.38
C SER A 153 -2.82 4.57 -18.31
N MET A 154 -3.49 4.47 -17.16
CA MET A 154 -4.85 4.96 -17.02
C MET A 154 -4.88 6.49 -16.90
N GLN A 155 -5.75 7.14 -17.67
CA GLN A 155 -5.81 8.60 -17.84
C GLN A 155 -5.75 9.42 -16.53
N ARG A 156 -6.55 9.08 -15.52
CA ARG A 156 -6.47 9.72 -14.18
C ARG A 156 -5.08 9.70 -13.52
N ALA A 157 -4.27 8.66 -13.75
CA ALA A 157 -2.91 8.57 -13.22
C ALA A 157 -1.93 9.42 -14.04
N ILE A 158 -2.11 9.46 -15.37
CA ILE A 158 -1.37 10.33 -16.28
C ILE A 158 -1.62 11.80 -15.93
N GLU A 159 -2.89 12.25 -15.91
CA GLU A 159 -3.25 13.64 -15.55
C GLU A 159 -2.74 14.04 -14.15
N THR A 160 -2.80 13.12 -13.18
CA THR A 160 -2.25 13.39 -11.84
C THR A 160 -0.74 13.62 -11.91
N ALA A 161 -0.02 12.77 -12.64
CA ALA A 161 1.43 12.89 -12.79
C ALA A 161 1.82 14.15 -13.54
N GLU A 162 1.13 14.51 -14.62
CA GLU A 162 1.41 15.72 -15.40
C GLU A 162 1.26 17.00 -14.57
N LEU A 163 0.13 17.13 -13.86
CA LEU A 163 -0.13 18.28 -12.99
C LEU A 163 0.84 18.33 -11.80
N MET A 164 1.11 17.20 -11.14
CA MET A 164 2.12 17.10 -10.09
C MET A 164 3.50 17.56 -10.60
N LEU A 165 3.96 17.03 -11.73
CA LEU A 165 5.28 17.31 -12.30
C LEU A 165 5.41 18.74 -12.84
N SER A 166 4.31 19.40 -13.21
CA SER A 166 4.32 20.80 -13.68
C SER A 166 4.82 21.81 -12.64
N LEU A 167 4.83 21.43 -11.36
CA LEU A 167 5.26 22.27 -10.24
C LEU A 167 6.58 21.80 -9.60
N MET A 168 7.20 20.76 -10.17
CA MET A 168 8.42 20.14 -9.65
C MET A 168 9.63 20.43 -10.55
N ALA A 169 10.83 20.26 -10.01
CA ALA A 169 12.04 20.24 -10.83
C ALA A 169 11.99 19.10 -11.88
N PRO A 170 12.56 19.28 -13.09
CA PRO A 170 12.54 18.25 -14.12
C PRO A 170 13.14 16.91 -13.67
N ILE A 171 12.33 15.85 -13.68
CA ILE A 171 12.77 14.48 -13.37
C ILE A 171 13.43 13.86 -14.62
N PRO A 172 14.64 13.28 -14.52
CA PRO A 172 15.40 12.77 -15.67
C PRO A 172 14.70 11.67 -16.47
N ARG A 173 13.89 10.83 -15.82
CA ARG A 173 13.26 9.65 -16.44
C ARG A 173 11.78 9.59 -16.13
N LYS A 174 10.96 9.53 -17.19
CA LYS A 174 9.51 9.30 -17.12
C LYS A 174 9.17 7.97 -17.81
N ILE A 175 8.31 7.15 -17.22
CA ILE A 175 7.92 5.84 -17.74
C ILE A 175 6.41 5.67 -17.56
N ALA A 176 5.67 5.37 -18.62
CA ALA A 176 4.29 4.87 -18.52
C ALA A 176 4.31 3.34 -18.62
N ASP A 177 3.58 2.63 -17.75
CA ASP A 177 3.50 1.17 -17.75
C ASP A 177 2.12 0.66 -17.28
N SER A 178 1.44 -0.07 -18.17
CA SER A 178 0.13 -0.69 -17.91
C SER A 178 0.15 -1.80 -16.86
N ILE A 179 1.34 -2.33 -16.51
CA ILE A 179 1.47 -3.29 -15.41
C ILE A 179 1.01 -2.67 -14.07
N LEU A 180 1.04 -1.34 -13.94
CA LEU A 180 0.60 -0.58 -12.77
C LEU A 180 -0.89 -0.18 -12.78
N ASP A 181 -1.68 -0.57 -13.80
CA ASP A 181 -3.09 -0.21 -13.91
C ASP A 181 -3.94 -0.81 -12.79
N GLU A 182 -5.11 -0.24 -12.50
CA GLU A 182 -5.93 -0.69 -11.35
C GLU A 182 -6.44 -2.13 -11.55
N GLY A 183 -6.58 -2.88 -10.47
CA GLY A 183 -7.05 -4.26 -10.51
C GLY A 183 -7.48 -4.80 -9.16
N SER A 184 -7.87 -6.08 -9.12
CA SER A 184 -8.13 -6.80 -7.87
C SER A 184 -6.94 -7.74 -7.58
N PRO A 185 -6.05 -7.40 -6.64
CA PRO A 185 -4.82 -8.17 -6.41
C PRO A 185 -5.07 -9.50 -5.71
N TYR A 186 -5.92 -9.52 -4.68
CA TYR A 186 -6.20 -10.69 -3.84
C TYR A 186 -7.63 -10.58 -3.26
N PRO A 187 -8.33 -11.67 -2.92
CA PRO A 187 -9.56 -11.59 -2.12
C PRO A 187 -9.33 -10.84 -0.79
N PRO A 188 -10.15 -9.85 -0.42
CA PRO A 188 -9.97 -9.13 0.84
C PRO A 188 -10.59 -9.90 2.01
N GLU A 189 -9.92 -9.86 3.17
CA GLU A 189 -10.50 -10.33 4.43
C GLU A 189 -10.52 -9.21 5.48
N PRO A 190 -11.68 -8.90 6.08
CA PRO A 190 -12.99 -9.52 5.85
C PRO A 190 -13.56 -9.21 4.44
N PRO A 191 -14.46 -10.06 3.91
CA PRO A 191 -15.10 -9.84 2.62
C PRO A 191 -15.96 -8.56 2.63
N SER A 192 -15.91 -7.80 1.55
CA SER A 192 -16.65 -6.52 1.42
C SER A 192 -18.01 -6.69 0.77
N ARG A 193 -19.08 -6.30 1.49
CA ARG A 193 -20.49 -6.36 1.02
C ARG A 193 -20.79 -5.48 -0.19
N SER A 194 -20.00 -4.44 -0.46
CA SER A 194 -20.22 -3.49 -1.55
C SER A 194 -19.59 -3.88 -2.89
N ARG A 195 -18.80 -4.97 -2.93
CA ARG A 195 -18.12 -5.43 -4.15
C ARG A 195 -18.93 -6.54 -4.83
N LYS A 196 -19.79 -6.18 -5.79
CA LYS A 196 -20.29 -7.14 -6.78
C LYS A 196 -19.17 -7.53 -7.77
N PRO A 197 -19.11 -8.76 -8.27
CA PRO A 197 -18.23 -9.10 -9.39
C PRO A 197 -18.63 -8.28 -10.62
N ILE A 198 -17.64 -7.74 -11.34
CA ILE A 198 -17.86 -6.86 -12.49
C ILE A 198 -18.41 -7.71 -13.65
N GLN A 199 -19.64 -7.40 -14.09
CA GLN A 199 -20.21 -7.94 -15.32
C GLN A 199 -19.83 -7.07 -16.53
N LYS A 200 -19.86 -7.70 -17.72
CA LYS A 200 -19.33 -7.17 -18.98
C LYS A 200 -19.91 -5.80 -19.37
N MET A 201 -19.08 -4.96 -19.99
CA MET A 201 -19.50 -3.82 -20.81
C MET A 201 -19.07 -4.09 -22.26
N SER A 202 -19.89 -3.73 -23.24
CA SER A 202 -19.58 -3.83 -24.67
C SER A 202 -18.75 -2.64 -25.16
N PHE A 203 -17.83 -2.87 -26.09
CA PHE A 203 -17.11 -1.80 -26.79
C PHE A 203 -17.73 -1.56 -28.18
N SER A 204 -17.78 -0.29 -28.58
CA SER A 204 -17.92 0.12 -29.98
C SER A 204 -16.54 0.56 -30.49
N PHE A 205 -16.16 0.15 -31.70
CA PHE A 205 -14.83 0.41 -32.25
C PHE A 205 -14.85 1.64 -33.17
N TYR A 206 -13.92 2.57 -32.94
CA TYR A 206 -13.47 3.54 -33.93
C TYR A 206 -12.12 3.09 -34.50
N THR A 207 -11.97 3.13 -35.82
CA THR A 207 -10.78 2.63 -36.52
C THR A 207 -9.65 3.66 -36.57
N PHE A 208 -8.43 3.21 -36.33
CA PHE A 208 -7.20 4.01 -36.49
C PHE A 208 -6.55 3.64 -37.83
N SER A 209 -6.30 4.61 -38.71
CA SER A 209 -5.87 4.35 -40.09
C SER A 209 -4.34 4.41 -40.28
N GLY A 210 -3.81 3.49 -41.09
CA GLY A 210 -2.53 3.67 -41.79
C GLY A 210 -1.32 2.83 -41.34
N GLN A 211 -1.37 2.11 -40.22
CA GLN A 211 -0.25 1.24 -39.80
C GLN A 211 -0.41 -0.19 -40.33
N LYS A 212 0.70 -0.80 -40.76
CA LYS A 212 0.78 -2.23 -41.06
C LYS A 212 1.12 -3.00 -39.77
N PHE A 213 0.48 -4.15 -39.57
CA PHE A 213 0.71 -5.02 -38.43
C PHE A 213 1.35 -6.34 -38.91
N ASP A 214 2.49 -6.72 -38.33
CA ASP A 214 3.28 -7.87 -38.80
C ASP A 214 2.84 -9.22 -38.20
N VAL A 215 2.18 -9.21 -37.03
CA VAL A 215 1.68 -10.41 -36.34
C VAL A 215 0.56 -10.06 -35.37
N LEU A 216 -0.48 -10.89 -35.31
CA LEU A 216 -1.53 -10.82 -34.29
C LEU A 216 -1.27 -11.89 -33.22
N ILE A 217 -0.90 -11.46 -32.01
CA ILE A 217 -0.74 -12.36 -30.86
C ILE A 217 -1.96 -12.21 -29.96
N MET A 218 -2.70 -13.30 -29.74
CA MET A 218 -3.95 -13.32 -29.00
C MET A 218 -3.90 -14.33 -27.84
N SER A 219 -4.71 -14.11 -26.81
CA SER A 219 -4.88 -15.07 -25.71
C SER A 219 -5.62 -16.34 -26.18
N SER A 220 -5.40 -17.47 -25.50
CA SER A 220 -6.14 -18.72 -25.77
C SER A 220 -7.63 -18.67 -25.39
N MET A 221 -8.03 -17.62 -24.65
CA MET A 221 -9.42 -17.46 -24.22
C MET A 221 -10.33 -17.23 -25.42
N GLN A 222 -11.39 -18.02 -25.52
CA GLN A 222 -12.40 -17.92 -26.59
C GLN A 222 -12.83 -16.48 -26.92
N ARG A 223 -13.05 -15.61 -25.92
CA ARG A 223 -13.40 -14.19 -26.13
C ARG A 223 -12.32 -13.39 -26.89
N ALA A 224 -11.05 -13.71 -26.68
CA ALA A 224 -9.92 -13.07 -27.32
C ALA A 224 -9.70 -13.64 -28.73
N SER A 225 -9.96 -14.94 -28.94
CA SER A 225 -10.02 -15.54 -30.27
C SER A 225 -11.17 -14.94 -31.09
N GLU A 226 -12.39 -14.88 -30.56
CA GLU A 226 -13.56 -14.26 -31.21
C GLU A 226 -13.31 -12.78 -31.56
N THR A 227 -12.65 -12.03 -30.67
CA THR A 227 -12.27 -10.63 -30.94
C THR A 227 -11.17 -10.53 -32.00
N ALA A 228 -10.19 -11.45 -31.98
CA ALA A 228 -9.15 -11.53 -32.98
C ALA A 228 -9.70 -11.90 -34.36
N ASP A 229 -10.65 -12.83 -34.44
CA ASP A 229 -11.33 -13.21 -35.69
C ASP A 229 -12.11 -12.03 -36.28
N LEU A 230 -12.80 -11.25 -35.44
CA LEU A 230 -13.46 -10.01 -35.86
C LEU A 230 -12.46 -8.96 -36.37
N ILE A 231 -11.28 -8.84 -35.74
CA ILE A 231 -10.21 -7.93 -36.19
C ILE A 231 -9.56 -8.43 -37.50
N LEU A 232 -9.38 -9.74 -37.66
CA LEU A 232 -8.81 -10.37 -38.86
C LEU A 232 -9.70 -10.19 -40.10
N ASN A 233 -11.03 -10.14 -39.92
CA ASN A 233 -11.96 -9.86 -41.03
C ASN A 233 -11.81 -8.44 -41.59
N GLU A 234 -11.32 -7.48 -40.79
CA GLU A 234 -11.17 -6.06 -41.16
C GLU A 234 -9.72 -5.69 -41.51
N LEU A 235 -8.77 -6.63 -41.42
CA LEU A 235 -7.35 -6.43 -41.71
C LEU A 235 -6.89 -7.22 -42.94
N ALA A 236 -5.84 -6.73 -43.61
CA ALA A 236 -5.13 -7.53 -44.59
C ALA A 236 -4.53 -8.80 -43.92
N PRO A 237 -4.49 -9.96 -44.60
CA PRO A 237 -4.06 -11.22 -43.97
C PRO A 237 -2.69 -11.12 -43.28
N LEU A 238 -2.67 -11.37 -41.97
CA LEU A 238 -1.47 -11.33 -41.14
C LEU A 238 -1.29 -12.63 -40.32
N PRO A 239 -0.04 -13.06 -40.04
CA PRO A 239 0.22 -14.23 -39.21
C PRO A 239 -0.40 -14.13 -37.81
N THR A 240 -1.01 -15.21 -37.34
CA THR A 240 -1.63 -15.29 -36.01
C THR A 240 -0.81 -16.18 -35.07
N ARG A 241 -0.79 -15.86 -33.78
CA ARG A 241 -0.23 -16.70 -32.71
C ARG A 241 -1.13 -16.66 -31.48
N VAL A 242 -1.36 -17.82 -30.88
CA VAL A 242 -2.08 -17.96 -29.61
C VAL A 242 -1.07 -18.13 -28.48
N ASP A 243 -1.14 -17.31 -27.45
CA ASP A 243 -0.25 -17.37 -26.28
C ASP A 243 -1.06 -17.36 -24.97
N SER A 244 -0.87 -18.40 -24.15
CA SER A 244 -1.55 -18.57 -22.86
C SER A 244 -1.01 -17.65 -21.76
N ILE A 245 0.15 -17.01 -21.95
CA ILE A 245 0.67 -16.01 -21.00
C ILE A 245 -0.19 -14.73 -20.97
N LEU A 246 -1.02 -14.51 -21.99
CA LEU A 246 -1.94 -13.37 -22.13
C LEU A 246 -3.29 -13.59 -21.44
N GLU A 247 -3.47 -14.63 -20.63
CA GLU A 247 -4.72 -14.96 -19.93
C GLU A 247 -4.92 -14.17 -18.61
N GLU A 248 -6.16 -13.73 -18.34
CA GLU A 248 -6.54 -12.93 -17.16
C GLU A 248 -7.16 -13.78 -16.02
N GLY A 249 -6.91 -13.49 -14.73
CA GLY A 249 -7.62 -14.17 -13.63
C GLY A 249 -7.34 -13.75 -12.17
N ALA A 250 -7.73 -14.60 -11.18
CA ALA A 250 -7.74 -14.28 -9.73
C ALA A 250 -7.13 -15.40 -8.82
N PRO A 251 -6.50 -15.08 -7.66
CA PRO A 251 -5.47 -15.97 -7.07
C PRO A 251 -5.87 -17.04 -6.02
N TYR A 252 -6.97 -16.94 -5.25
CA TYR A 252 -7.31 -17.92 -4.19
C TYR A 252 -8.83 -17.92 -3.84
N PRO A 253 -9.41 -18.98 -3.22
CA PRO A 253 -10.79 -18.97 -2.72
C PRO A 253 -11.00 -18.01 -1.54
N PRO A 254 -12.22 -17.48 -1.35
CA PRO A 254 -12.61 -16.81 -0.11
C PRO A 254 -12.98 -17.83 0.98
N GLU A 255 -12.60 -17.54 2.23
CA GLU A 255 -13.19 -18.17 3.41
C GLU A 255 -14.14 -17.18 4.13
N PRO A 256 -15.32 -17.62 4.62
CA PRO A 256 -15.91 -18.95 4.46
C PRO A 256 -16.37 -19.24 3.01
N PRO A 257 -16.42 -20.52 2.61
CA PRO A 257 -16.70 -20.92 1.23
C PRO A 257 -18.12 -20.58 0.78
N ILE A 258 -18.24 -20.10 -0.47
CA ILE A 258 -19.51 -19.77 -1.13
C ILE A 258 -19.81 -20.85 -2.17
N THR A 259 -21.01 -21.45 -2.11
CA THR A 259 -21.43 -22.63 -2.89
C THR A 259 -21.32 -22.50 -4.41
N ASP A 260 -21.46 -21.28 -4.95
CA ASP A 260 -21.43 -21.02 -6.40
C ASP A 260 -20.08 -20.49 -6.93
N TRP A 261 -19.03 -20.48 -6.10
CA TRP A 261 -17.72 -19.96 -6.51
C TRP A 261 -16.91 -20.97 -7.32
N ARG A 262 -16.68 -20.69 -8.61
CA ARG A 262 -15.75 -21.45 -9.48
C ARG A 262 -14.57 -20.56 -9.90
N PRO A 263 -13.31 -20.89 -9.54
CA PRO A 263 -12.15 -20.08 -9.89
C PRO A 263 -11.78 -20.14 -11.37
N LYS A 264 -11.33 -19.00 -11.91
CA LYS A 264 -10.44 -18.93 -13.07
C LYS A 264 -9.21 -18.05 -12.69
N GLN A 265 -8.00 -18.62 -12.81
CA GLN A 265 -6.73 -18.16 -12.20
C GLN A 265 -5.94 -17.19 -13.10
N LYS A 266 -5.06 -16.28 -12.65
CA LYS A 266 -4.47 -15.95 -11.32
C LYS A 266 -4.24 -14.43 -11.20
N GLY A 267 -4.09 -13.85 -9.99
CA GLY A 267 -3.81 -12.41 -9.74
C GLY A 267 -2.40 -11.92 -10.13
N SER A 268 -1.95 -12.30 -11.32
CA SER A 268 -0.56 -12.26 -11.79
C SER A 268 -0.01 -10.85 -12.04
N ARG A 269 -0.80 -9.93 -12.62
CA ARG A 269 -0.29 -8.63 -13.07
C ARG A 269 0.25 -7.74 -11.94
N ILE A 270 -0.50 -7.59 -10.84
CA ILE A 270 -0.07 -6.74 -9.72
C ILE A 270 1.12 -7.38 -8.98
N GLU A 271 1.20 -8.71 -8.92
CA GLU A 271 2.39 -9.42 -8.41
C GLU A 271 3.60 -9.26 -9.35
N ALA A 272 3.41 -9.29 -10.67
CA ALA A 272 4.47 -9.02 -11.63
C ALA A 272 4.95 -7.57 -11.55
N ALA A 273 4.04 -6.61 -11.35
CA ALA A 273 4.36 -5.20 -11.08
C ALA A 273 5.17 -5.06 -9.78
N PHE A 274 4.78 -5.77 -8.72
CA PHE A 274 5.52 -5.81 -7.46
C PHE A 274 6.95 -6.33 -7.68
N ARG A 275 7.14 -7.48 -8.33
CA ARG A 275 8.47 -8.04 -8.63
C ARG A 275 9.32 -7.15 -9.55
N LYS A 276 8.69 -6.46 -10.50
CA LYS A 276 9.35 -5.55 -11.44
C LYS A 276 9.87 -4.28 -10.77
N TYR A 277 9.13 -3.73 -9.81
CA TYR A 277 9.40 -2.40 -9.26
C TYR A 277 9.84 -2.38 -7.80
N ILE A 278 9.38 -3.30 -6.97
CA ILE A 278 9.62 -3.32 -5.52
C ILE A 278 10.65 -4.41 -5.20
N HIS A 279 11.93 -4.02 -5.11
CA HIS A 279 13.07 -4.93 -4.87
C HIS A 279 14.31 -4.13 -4.42
N ARG A 280 15.37 -4.78 -3.93
CA ARG A 280 16.65 -4.14 -3.58
C ARG A 280 17.30 -3.43 -4.77
N ALA A 281 18.15 -2.44 -4.51
CA ALA A 281 18.96 -1.77 -5.54
C ALA A 281 19.81 -2.78 -6.35
N SER A 282 20.04 -2.47 -7.63
CA SER A 282 21.01 -3.22 -8.43
C SER A 282 22.43 -3.04 -7.87
N PRO A 283 23.33 -4.04 -7.91
CA PRO A 283 24.74 -3.86 -7.50
C PRO A 283 25.48 -2.78 -8.30
N LYS A 284 24.97 -2.43 -9.49
CA LYS A 284 25.46 -1.32 -10.33
C LYS A 284 25.05 0.06 -9.79
N GLN A 285 23.97 0.17 -9.02
CA GLN A 285 23.52 1.41 -8.40
C GLN A 285 24.39 1.71 -7.16
N LYS A 286 25.03 2.89 -7.15
CA LYS A 286 25.96 3.32 -6.08
C LYS A 286 25.44 4.47 -5.22
N GLN A 287 24.36 5.12 -5.62
CA GLN A 287 23.72 6.21 -4.89
C GLN A 287 22.27 5.84 -4.54
N ASP A 288 21.80 6.33 -3.40
CA ASP A 288 20.41 6.15 -2.97
C ASP A 288 19.46 6.87 -3.94
N THR A 289 18.36 6.21 -4.31
CA THR A 289 17.38 6.75 -5.28
C THR A 289 16.08 7.19 -4.60
N TYR A 290 15.40 8.14 -5.22
CA TYR A 290 14.06 8.65 -4.88
C TYR A 290 13.15 8.49 -6.09
N GLU A 291 12.18 7.57 -5.98
CA GLU A 291 11.44 7.03 -7.13
C GLU A 291 9.93 7.23 -6.94
N LEU A 292 9.28 7.94 -7.86
CA LEU A 292 7.85 8.22 -7.82
C LEU A 292 7.06 7.20 -8.64
N PHE A 293 5.93 6.77 -8.11
CA PHE A 293 5.00 5.82 -8.73
C PHE A 293 3.57 6.34 -8.65
N VAL A 294 3.01 6.85 -9.74
CA VAL A 294 1.62 7.35 -9.78
C VAL A 294 0.70 6.25 -10.30
N CYS A 295 -0.09 5.67 -9.39
CA CYS A 295 -0.98 4.55 -9.68
C CYS A 295 -2.25 4.60 -8.81
N HIS A 296 -2.72 3.46 -8.32
CA HIS A 296 -4.09 3.27 -7.82
C HIS A 296 -4.15 2.62 -6.44
N GLY A 297 -5.27 2.80 -5.76
CA GLY A 297 -5.44 2.38 -4.37
C GLY A 297 -5.13 0.91 -4.14
N ASN A 298 -5.60 0.00 -4.98
CA ASN A 298 -5.43 -1.45 -4.71
C ASN A 298 -4.00 -1.92 -4.98
N VAL A 299 -3.34 -1.37 -6.01
CA VAL A 299 -1.92 -1.60 -6.31
C VAL A 299 -1.04 -1.18 -5.12
N ILE A 300 -1.25 0.03 -4.59
CA ILE A 300 -0.48 0.55 -3.45
C ILE A 300 -0.70 -0.31 -2.20
N ARG A 301 -1.96 -0.63 -1.87
CA ARG A 301 -2.30 -1.51 -0.73
C ARG A 301 -1.62 -2.87 -0.82
N TYR A 302 -1.63 -3.49 -2.00
CA TYR A 302 -0.96 -4.77 -2.22
C TYR A 302 0.55 -4.66 -2.08
N PHE A 303 1.17 -3.63 -2.67
CA PHE A 303 2.61 -3.38 -2.56
C PHE A 303 3.04 -3.20 -1.11
N VAL A 304 2.26 -2.47 -0.30
CA VAL A 304 2.53 -2.27 1.13
C VAL A 304 2.43 -3.59 1.90
N CYS A 305 1.35 -4.35 1.74
CA CYS A 305 1.24 -5.68 2.38
C CYS A 305 2.41 -6.58 1.99
N ARG A 306 2.74 -6.65 0.69
CA ARG A 306 3.79 -7.54 0.18
C ARG A 306 5.20 -7.12 0.60
N ALA A 307 5.55 -5.84 0.53
CA ALA A 307 6.88 -5.36 0.87
C ALA A 307 7.18 -5.51 2.38
N LEU A 308 6.14 -5.41 3.22
CA LEU A 308 6.24 -5.58 4.68
C LEU A 308 5.99 -7.03 5.13
N GLN A 309 5.69 -7.94 4.20
CA GLN A 309 5.32 -9.34 4.48
C GLN A 309 4.13 -9.50 5.43
N PHE A 310 3.21 -8.54 5.41
CA PHE A 310 1.91 -8.65 6.07
C PHE A 310 0.97 -9.56 5.26
N PRO A 311 -0.06 -10.15 5.91
CA PRO A 311 -1.16 -10.82 5.22
C PRO A 311 -1.71 -9.95 4.07
N VAL A 312 -1.64 -10.45 2.84
CA VAL A 312 -2.08 -9.71 1.64
C VAL A 312 -3.59 -9.52 1.62
N GLU A 313 -4.32 -10.40 2.30
CA GLU A 313 -5.76 -10.40 2.55
C GLU A 313 -6.20 -9.09 3.23
N GLY A 314 -5.33 -8.52 4.08
CA GLY A 314 -5.57 -7.29 4.82
C GLY A 314 -5.56 -6.01 3.98
N TRP A 315 -5.32 -6.09 2.66
CA TRP A 315 -5.14 -4.93 1.79
C TRP A 315 -6.30 -3.91 1.83
N LEU A 316 -7.55 -4.37 1.93
CA LEU A 316 -8.72 -3.47 2.05
C LEU A 316 -8.86 -2.77 3.41
N ARG A 317 -8.11 -3.19 4.43
CA ARG A 317 -8.11 -2.55 5.77
C ARG A 317 -7.43 -1.18 5.75
N MET A 318 -6.66 -0.87 4.70
CA MET A 318 -5.97 0.40 4.51
C MET A 318 -6.80 1.36 3.63
N SER A 319 -7.18 2.51 4.18
CA SER A 319 -7.75 3.62 3.38
C SER A 319 -6.63 4.56 2.91
N LEU A 320 -6.71 5.02 1.67
CA LEU A 320 -5.74 5.92 1.05
C LEU A 320 -6.52 7.06 0.40
N GLY A 321 -6.24 8.33 0.71
CA GLY A 321 -6.89 9.46 0.04
C GLY A 321 -6.46 9.60 -1.41
N ASN A 322 -7.23 10.32 -2.23
CA ASN A 322 -6.77 10.76 -3.56
C ASN A 322 -5.55 11.69 -3.40
N CYS A 323 -4.59 11.62 -4.34
CA CYS A 323 -3.27 12.28 -4.23
C CYS A 323 -2.45 11.96 -2.97
N SER A 324 -2.78 10.87 -2.25
CA SER A 324 -2.05 10.49 -1.04
C SER A 324 -0.65 9.94 -1.32
N ILE A 325 0.27 10.22 -0.40
CA ILE A 325 1.68 9.80 -0.46
C ILE A 325 1.88 8.58 0.45
N THR A 326 2.52 7.53 -0.08
CA THR A 326 2.94 6.34 0.68
C THR A 326 4.42 6.09 0.41
N TRP A 327 5.25 6.03 1.43
CA TRP A 327 6.71 5.97 1.29
C TRP A 327 7.27 4.68 1.87
N LEU A 328 7.81 3.82 1.00
CA LEU A 328 8.58 2.62 1.35
C LEU A 328 10.07 2.91 1.18
N VAL A 329 10.89 2.41 2.11
CA VAL A 329 12.36 2.47 2.04
C VAL A 329 12.90 1.05 2.03
N ILE A 330 13.57 0.67 0.94
CA ILE A 330 14.21 -0.64 0.76
C ILE A 330 15.71 -0.48 0.95
N ARG A 331 16.25 -1.04 2.04
CA ARG A 331 17.68 -1.00 2.35
C ARG A 331 18.48 -2.03 1.52
N PRO A 332 19.80 -1.85 1.34
CA PRO A 332 20.61 -2.76 0.53
C PRO A 332 20.65 -4.21 1.06
N ASN A 333 20.35 -4.44 2.33
CA ASN A 333 20.24 -5.77 2.94
C ASN A 333 18.87 -6.44 2.74
N GLY A 334 17.94 -5.81 2.01
CA GLY A 334 16.58 -6.31 1.80
C GLY A 334 15.56 -5.89 2.85
N ASN A 335 15.96 -5.24 3.95
CA ASN A 335 15.00 -4.77 4.95
C ASN A 335 14.13 -3.65 4.37
N VAL A 336 12.82 -3.78 4.50
CA VAL A 336 11.84 -2.76 4.10
C VAL A 336 11.33 -2.03 5.34
N SER A 337 11.11 -0.72 5.21
CA SER A 337 10.38 0.08 6.21
C SER A 337 9.37 1.00 5.54
N LEU A 338 8.19 1.13 6.15
CA LEU A 338 7.15 2.08 5.77
C LEU A 338 7.35 3.37 6.57
N ARG A 339 7.56 4.50 5.89
CA ARG A 339 7.76 5.81 6.51
C ARG A 339 6.45 6.58 6.68
N THR A 340 5.57 6.47 5.68
CA THR A 340 4.20 6.99 5.75
C THR A 340 3.29 6.19 4.83
N LEU A 341 1.99 6.20 5.11
CA LEU A 341 0.95 5.48 4.38
C LEU A 341 -0.28 6.37 4.23
N GLY A 342 -0.66 6.65 2.99
CA GLY A 342 -1.86 7.43 2.70
C GLY A 342 -1.80 8.89 3.18
N ASP A 343 -0.61 9.49 3.27
CA ASP A 343 -0.43 10.88 3.72
C ASP A 343 -1.13 11.87 2.79
N ILE A 344 -2.07 12.61 3.38
CA ILE A 344 -2.88 13.67 2.79
C ILE A 344 -2.81 14.96 3.62
N GLY A 345 -1.86 15.09 4.55
CA GLY A 345 -1.70 16.26 5.40
C GLY A 345 -1.30 17.54 4.65
N HIS A 346 -0.98 17.42 3.36
CA HIS A 346 -0.75 18.54 2.44
C HIS A 346 -2.03 19.03 1.73
N LEU A 347 -3.16 18.34 1.91
CA LEU A 347 -4.45 18.73 1.37
C LEU A 347 -5.27 19.45 2.47
N PRO A 348 -5.85 20.63 2.18
CA PRO A 348 -6.88 21.24 3.01
C PRO A 348 -8.06 20.28 3.25
N GLN A 349 -8.71 20.39 4.41
CA GLN A 349 -9.74 19.43 4.85
C GLN A 349 -10.89 19.30 3.84
N GLU A 350 -11.32 20.41 3.25
CA GLU A 350 -12.38 20.48 2.24
C GLU A 350 -12.01 19.83 0.90
N LYS A 351 -10.72 19.51 0.70
CA LYS A 351 -10.19 18.88 -0.53
C LYS A 351 -9.84 17.40 -0.35
N ILE A 352 -10.06 16.82 0.83
CA ILE A 352 -9.79 15.40 1.10
C ILE A 352 -10.91 14.52 0.54
N THR A 353 -10.56 13.61 -0.37
CA THR A 353 -11.48 12.60 -0.92
C THR A 353 -10.86 11.20 -0.93
N PHE A 354 -11.71 10.17 -1.04
CA PHE A 354 -11.30 8.76 -1.01
C PHE A 354 -11.80 7.91 -2.19
N LYS A 355 -12.57 8.49 -3.12
CA LYS A 355 -13.11 7.81 -4.32
C LYS A 355 -12.42 8.40 -5.55
#